data_AF-A0A2M8SAI3-F1
#
_entry.id   AF-A0A2M8SAI3-F1
#
_cell.length_a   1.000
_cell.length_b   1.000
_cell.length_c   1.000
_cell.angle_alpha   90.00
_cell.angle_beta   90.00
_cell.angle_gamma   90.00
#
_symmetry.space_group_name_H-M   'P 1'
#
loop_
_entity.id
_entity.type
_entity.pdbx_description
1 polymer ?
#
loop_
_entity_poly.entity_id
_entity_poly.type
_entity_poly.pdbx_seq_one_letter_code
_entity_poly.pdbx_strand_id
1 'polypeptide(L)'
;MPPRSSRSAQPPPQAAHPEQPLPGDWIDRLARFQSHFGRFAWDVLGVLLLALALMVFLGLLGISAGRLLSLVVGLLELWFGWGSLLVIAAACLGGLLAFRRSRGPLKLNWGQVIAIELAAFLTLAVLSVVSGNSLSQAENGWWGGRVGWGLSMLLAKYLGSFGGGFVVFLLWGLALTTAFGL
;
A
#
# COMPACT_ATOMS: atom_id res chain seq x y z
N MET A 1 36.74 -71.16 -42.88
CA MET A 1 37.04 -70.56 -41.56
C MET A 1 36.26 -69.26 -41.41
N PRO A 2 35.13 -69.24 -40.70
CA PRO A 2 34.42 -68.02 -40.29
C PRO A 2 34.91 -67.51 -38.92
N PRO A 3 34.87 -66.19 -38.64
CA PRO A 3 35.23 -65.65 -37.33
C PRO A 3 34.11 -65.85 -36.30
N ARG A 4 34.53 -66.10 -35.05
CA ARG A 4 33.69 -66.39 -33.88
C ARG A 4 32.88 -65.16 -33.44
N SER A 5 31.60 -65.37 -33.19
CA SER A 5 30.70 -64.40 -32.55
C SER A 5 31.02 -64.27 -31.06
N SER A 6 31.65 -63.17 -30.67
CA SER A 6 31.78 -62.80 -29.26
C SER A 6 30.45 -62.19 -28.79
N ARG A 7 29.66 -62.95 -28.03
CA ARG A 7 28.54 -62.43 -27.23
C ARG A 7 29.10 -61.39 -26.26
N SER A 8 28.87 -60.11 -26.53
CA SER A 8 29.00 -59.06 -25.54
C SER A 8 27.95 -59.29 -24.45
N ALA A 9 28.43 -59.61 -23.25
CA ALA A 9 27.60 -59.74 -22.07
C ALA A 9 26.87 -58.41 -21.82
N GLN A 10 25.54 -58.47 -21.81
CA GLN A 10 24.68 -57.38 -21.41
C GLN A 10 24.91 -57.13 -19.91
N PRO A 11 25.20 -55.89 -19.45
CA PRO A 11 25.28 -55.60 -18.03
C PRO A 11 23.96 -55.96 -17.35
N PRO A 12 23.97 -56.42 -16.08
CA PRO A 12 22.73 -56.71 -15.36
C PRO A 12 21.82 -55.47 -15.33
N PRO A 13 20.48 -55.63 -15.38
CA PRO A 13 19.56 -54.52 -15.30
C PRO A 13 19.85 -53.75 -14.01
N GLN A 14 20.31 -52.50 -14.16
CA GLN A 14 20.43 -51.57 -13.04
C GLN A 14 19.06 -51.54 -12.37
N ALA A 15 18.98 -52.10 -11.17
CA ALA A 15 17.82 -51.96 -10.32
C ALA A 15 17.52 -50.47 -10.24
N ALA A 16 16.36 -50.06 -10.73
CA ALA A 16 15.89 -48.70 -10.62
C ALA A 16 16.02 -48.30 -9.15
N HIS A 17 16.94 -47.39 -8.85
CA HIS A 17 16.93 -46.71 -7.57
C HIS A 17 15.52 -46.09 -7.46
N PRO A 18 14.70 -46.47 -6.47
CA PRO A 18 13.50 -45.70 -6.22
C PRO A 18 13.98 -44.29 -5.88
N GLU A 19 13.69 -43.33 -6.76
CA GLU A 19 13.84 -41.91 -6.45
C GLU A 19 13.10 -41.69 -5.13
N GLN A 20 13.85 -41.48 -4.06
CA GLN A 20 13.27 -41.14 -2.77
C GLN A 20 12.50 -39.83 -2.97
N PRO A 21 11.22 -39.72 -2.59
CA PRO A 21 10.48 -38.49 -2.75
C PRO A 21 11.13 -37.42 -1.89
N LEU A 22 11.76 -36.44 -2.54
CA LEU A 22 12.38 -35.30 -1.89
C LEU A 22 11.31 -34.58 -1.03
N PRO A 23 11.55 -34.31 0.27
CA PRO A 23 10.61 -33.59 1.12
C PRO A 23 10.56 -32.11 0.70
N GLY A 24 9.76 -31.79 -0.33
CA GLY A 24 9.64 -30.44 -0.89
C GLY A 24 8.41 -30.19 -1.77
N ASP A 25 7.66 -31.22 -2.15
CA ASP A 25 6.55 -31.14 -3.11
C ASP A 25 5.43 -30.15 -2.70
N TRP A 26 5.22 -29.94 -1.41
CA TRP A 26 4.23 -28.97 -0.91
C TRP A 26 4.71 -27.51 -1.01
N ILE A 27 6.00 -27.23 -0.83
CA ILE A 27 6.59 -25.90 -1.03
C ILE A 27 6.61 -25.57 -2.52
N ASP A 28 6.97 -26.54 -3.37
CA ASP A 28 6.97 -26.36 -4.82
C ASP A 28 5.56 -26.19 -5.38
N ARG A 29 4.54 -26.84 -4.79
CA ARG A 29 3.13 -26.58 -5.12
C ARG A 29 2.70 -25.16 -4.73
N LEU A 30 3.09 -24.67 -3.55
CA LEU A 30 2.78 -23.31 -3.11
C LEU A 30 3.50 -22.24 -3.97
N ALA A 31 4.76 -22.48 -4.32
CA ALA A 31 5.54 -21.61 -5.20
C ALA A 31 4.98 -21.56 -6.64
N ARG A 32 4.52 -22.70 -7.17
CA ARG A 32 3.84 -22.76 -8.48
C ARG A 32 2.44 -22.12 -8.47
N PHE A 33 1.73 -22.21 -7.35
CA PHE A 33 0.46 -21.51 -7.19
C PHE A 33 0.67 -19.98 -7.18
N GLN A 34 1.70 -19.51 -6.46
CA GLN A 34 2.07 -18.10 -6.40
C GLN A 34 2.49 -17.52 -7.76
N SER A 35 3.22 -18.28 -8.58
CA SER A 35 3.71 -17.77 -9.88
C SER A 35 2.59 -17.61 -10.92
N HIS A 36 1.54 -18.45 -10.88
CA HIS A 36 0.37 -18.29 -11.75
C HIS A 36 -0.67 -17.30 -11.20
N PHE A 37 -0.89 -17.28 -9.88
CA PHE A 37 -1.90 -16.39 -9.29
C PHE A 37 -1.39 -14.98 -8.99
N GLY A 38 -0.08 -14.74 -8.94
CA GLY A 38 0.47 -13.43 -8.59
C GLY A 38 0.00 -12.32 -9.52
N ARG A 39 -0.04 -12.57 -10.84
CA ARG A 39 -0.52 -11.60 -11.83
C ARG A 39 -2.01 -11.29 -11.66
N PHE A 40 -2.82 -12.34 -11.52
CA PHE A 40 -4.27 -12.22 -11.33
C PHE A 40 -4.62 -11.50 -10.02
N ALA A 41 -3.88 -11.77 -8.94
CA ALA A 41 -4.07 -11.11 -7.66
C ALA A 41 -3.85 -9.59 -7.75
N TRP A 42 -2.83 -9.13 -8.47
CA TRP A 42 -2.59 -7.70 -8.68
C TRP A 42 -3.66 -7.01 -9.52
N ASP A 43 -4.22 -7.70 -10.51
CA ASP A 43 -5.35 -7.19 -11.30
C ASP A 43 -6.61 -7.05 -10.44
N VAL A 44 -6.97 -8.10 -9.69
CA VAL A 44 -8.14 -8.09 -8.79
C VAL A 44 -7.98 -7.01 -7.72
N LEU A 45 -6.80 -6.91 -7.10
CA LEU A 45 -6.51 -5.90 -6.09
C LEU A 45 -6.64 -4.48 -6.67
N GLY A 46 -6.08 -4.23 -7.85
CA GLY A 46 -6.15 -2.93 -8.50
C GLY A 46 -7.59 -2.50 -8.80
N VAL A 47 -8.38 -3.40 -9.38
CA VAL A 47 -9.80 -3.14 -9.68
C VAL A 47 -10.61 -2.94 -8.40
N LEU A 48 -10.42 -3.79 -7.40
CA LEU A 48 -11.14 -3.68 -6.12
C LEU A 48 -10.81 -2.37 -5.41
N LEU A 49 -9.54 -1.97 -5.39
CA LEU A 49 -9.10 -0.73 -4.74
C LEU A 49 -9.65 0.50 -5.45
N LEU A 50 -9.68 0.51 -6.79
CA LEU A 50 -10.31 1.58 -7.58
C LEU A 50 -11.82 1.65 -7.36
N ALA A 51 -12.51 0.50 -7.35
CA ALA A 51 -13.94 0.44 -7.09
C ALA A 51 -14.27 0.95 -5.67
N LEU A 52 -13.49 0.55 -4.67
CA LEU A 52 -13.66 0.99 -3.28
C LEU A 52 -13.38 2.49 -3.14
N ALA A 53 -12.30 2.99 -3.74
CA ALA A 53 -11.98 4.42 -3.74
C ALA A 53 -13.10 5.25 -4.37
N LEU A 54 -13.66 4.79 -5.50
CA LEU A 54 -14.80 5.44 -6.14
C LEU A 54 -16.06 5.38 -5.27
N MET A 55 -16.38 4.23 -4.67
CA MET A 55 -17.53 4.12 -3.76
C MET A 55 -17.42 5.06 -2.56
N VAL A 56 -16.24 5.11 -1.91
CA VAL A 56 -16.00 6.01 -0.77
C VAL A 56 -16.08 7.47 -1.21
N PHE A 57 -15.53 7.82 -2.38
CA PHE A 57 -15.65 9.17 -2.94
C PHE A 57 -17.11 9.58 -3.18
N LEU A 58 -17.92 8.71 -3.79
CA LEU A 58 -19.35 8.95 -3.96
C LEU A 58 -20.10 9.02 -2.63
N GLY A 59 -19.65 8.26 -1.62
CA GLY A 59 -20.15 8.32 -0.26
C GLY A 59 -19.88 9.67 0.42
N LEU A 60 -18.66 10.22 0.28
CA LEU A 60 -18.31 11.57 0.77
C LEU A 60 -19.15 12.67 0.10
N LEU A 61 -19.46 12.51 -1.19
CA LEU A 61 -20.34 13.45 -1.91
C LEU A 61 -21.82 13.30 -1.53
N GLY A 62 -22.19 12.31 -0.70
CA GLY A 62 -23.57 12.02 -0.33
C GLY A 62 -24.41 11.43 -1.46
N ILE A 63 -23.78 11.00 -2.57
CA ILE A 63 -24.47 10.42 -3.74
C ILE A 63 -24.80 8.95 -3.49
N SER A 64 -23.94 8.24 -2.76
CA SER A 64 -24.10 6.82 -2.43
C SER A 64 -24.29 6.63 -0.93
N ALA A 65 -25.22 5.75 -0.54
CA ALA A 65 -25.51 5.44 0.85
C ALA A 65 -25.54 3.93 1.08
N GLY A 66 -25.01 3.49 2.22
CA GLY A 66 -25.04 2.09 2.62
C GLY A 66 -24.41 1.94 4.01
N ARG A 67 -24.93 1.03 4.84
CA ARG A 67 -24.50 0.95 6.25
C ARG A 67 -22.99 0.79 6.42
N LEU A 68 -22.37 -0.11 5.64
CA LEU A 68 -20.91 -0.31 5.69
C LEU A 68 -20.16 0.89 5.10
N LEU A 69 -20.64 1.43 3.98
CA LEU A 69 -20.02 2.57 3.30
C LEU A 69 -20.02 3.81 4.20
N SER A 70 -21.15 4.12 4.83
CA SER A 70 -21.28 5.25 5.75
C SER A 70 -20.39 5.12 6.98
N LEU A 71 -20.17 3.89 7.49
CA LEU A 71 -19.19 3.67 8.56
C LEU A 71 -17.76 3.96 8.10
N VAL A 72 -17.38 3.49 6.90
CA VAL A 72 -16.05 3.74 6.33
C VAL A 72 -15.85 5.23 6.07
N VAL A 73 -16.83 5.89 5.45
CA VAL A 73 -16.82 7.33 5.17
C VAL A 73 -16.71 8.13 6.47
N GLY A 74 -17.56 7.86 7.46
CA GLY A 74 -17.53 8.56 8.74
C GLY A 74 -16.23 8.33 9.51
N LEU A 75 -15.64 7.13 9.43
CA LEU A 75 -14.31 6.87 9.99
C LEU A 75 -13.24 7.69 9.26
N LEU A 76 -13.31 7.75 7.93
CA LEU A 76 -12.35 8.48 7.12
C LEU A 76 -12.40 10.00 7.40
N GLU A 77 -13.60 10.57 7.49
CA GLU A 77 -13.80 11.97 7.86
C GLU A 77 -13.35 12.26 9.29
N LEU A 78 -13.67 11.38 10.25
CA LEU A 78 -13.29 11.58 11.65
C LEU A 78 -11.77 11.58 11.84
N TRP A 79 -11.06 10.68 11.17
CA TRP A 79 -9.62 10.55 11.33
C TRP A 79 -8.83 11.52 10.46
N PHE A 80 -9.23 11.71 9.19
CA PHE A 80 -8.46 12.47 8.21
C PHE A 80 -9.09 13.81 7.83
N GLY A 81 -10.37 14.03 8.16
CA GLY A 81 -11.12 15.23 7.78
C GLY A 81 -11.11 15.49 6.28
N TRP A 82 -10.67 16.68 5.89
CA TRP A 82 -10.47 17.07 4.49
C TRP A 82 -9.38 16.23 3.80
N GLY A 83 -8.48 15.65 4.58
CA GLY A 83 -7.48 14.68 4.14
C GLY A 83 -8.05 13.35 3.66
N SER A 84 -9.33 13.07 3.87
CA SER A 84 -10.01 11.91 3.28
C SER A 84 -9.84 11.84 1.75
N LEU A 85 -9.79 13.01 1.08
CA LEU A 85 -9.49 13.12 -0.34
C LEU A 85 -8.08 12.63 -0.70
N LEU A 86 -7.10 12.86 0.18
CA LEU A 86 -5.73 12.35 -0.01
C LEU A 86 -5.70 10.83 0.09
N VAL A 87 -6.47 10.25 1.03
CA VAL A 87 -6.57 8.79 1.18
C VAL A 87 -7.23 8.16 -0.06
N ILE A 88 -8.28 8.80 -0.60
CA ILE A 88 -8.91 8.35 -1.85
C ILE A 88 -7.94 8.45 -3.02
N ALA A 89 -7.20 9.57 -3.15
CA ALA A 89 -6.19 9.72 -4.19
C ALA A 89 -5.09 8.66 -4.07
N ALA A 90 -4.62 8.37 -2.86
CA ALA A 90 -3.64 7.32 -2.59
C ALA A 90 -4.19 5.93 -2.95
N ALA A 91 -5.46 5.63 -2.62
CA ALA A 91 -6.10 4.38 -2.99
C ALA A 91 -6.24 4.24 -4.52
N CYS A 92 -6.64 5.31 -5.22
CA CYS A 92 -6.68 5.34 -6.69
C CYS A 92 -5.29 5.09 -7.30
N LEU A 93 -4.27 5.80 -6.83
CA LEU A 93 -2.89 5.62 -7.30
C LEU A 93 -2.37 4.21 -7.00
N GLY A 94 -2.62 3.70 -5.79
CA GLY A 94 -2.30 2.33 -5.41
C GLY A 94 -2.99 1.30 -6.29
N GLY A 95 -4.25 1.53 -6.65
CA GLY A 95 -5.02 0.64 -7.53
C GLY A 95 -4.48 0.63 -8.96
N LEU A 96 -4.14 1.81 -9.48
CA LEU A 96 -3.47 1.96 -10.78
C LEU A 96 -2.09 1.31 -10.79
N LEU A 97 -1.30 1.47 -9.73
CA LEU A 97 0.01 0.85 -9.59
C LEU A 97 -0.10 -0.68 -9.50
N ALA A 98 -1.05 -1.21 -8.72
CA ALA A 98 -1.33 -2.64 -8.66
C ALA A 98 -1.66 -3.21 -10.04
N PHE A 99 -2.56 -2.53 -10.78
CA PHE A 99 -2.91 -2.92 -12.14
C PHE A 99 -1.71 -2.85 -13.12
N ARG A 100 -0.85 -1.83 -12.99
CA ARG A 100 0.38 -1.73 -13.80
C ARG A 100 1.39 -2.82 -13.44
N ARG A 101 1.49 -3.21 -12.16
CA ARG A 101 2.40 -4.27 -11.68
C ARG A 101 2.07 -5.62 -12.28
N SER A 102 0.78 -5.90 -12.54
CA SER A 102 0.35 -7.11 -13.27
C SER A 102 0.95 -7.20 -14.68
N ARG A 103 1.21 -6.06 -15.33
CA ARG A 103 1.76 -5.99 -16.69
C ARG A 103 3.28 -5.94 -16.77
N GLY A 104 3.99 -5.76 -15.66
CA GLY A 104 5.45 -5.72 -15.64
C GLY A 104 6.05 -5.25 -14.31
N PRO A 105 7.39 -5.33 -14.15
CA PRO A 105 8.07 -4.82 -12.97
C PRO A 105 7.97 -3.28 -12.91
N LEU A 106 7.55 -2.76 -11.75
CA LEU A 106 7.56 -1.33 -11.47
C LEU A 106 8.87 -0.96 -10.79
N LYS A 107 9.53 0.08 -11.31
CA LYS A 107 10.64 0.74 -10.61
C LYS A 107 10.03 1.84 -9.73
N LEU A 108 9.80 1.53 -8.47
CA LEU A 108 9.35 2.50 -7.47
C LEU A 108 10.56 2.98 -6.68
N ASN A 109 10.71 4.29 -6.57
CA ASN A 109 11.66 4.88 -5.63
C ASN A 109 10.99 4.90 -4.25
N TRP A 110 11.35 3.93 -3.40
CA TRP A 110 10.79 3.81 -2.06
C TRP A 110 10.98 5.06 -1.21
N GLY A 111 12.10 5.78 -1.38
CA GLY A 111 12.33 7.04 -0.69
C GLY A 111 11.30 8.11 -1.08
N GLN A 112 10.94 8.17 -2.36
CA GLN A 112 9.93 9.10 -2.87
C GLN A 112 8.53 8.75 -2.36
N VAL A 113 8.19 7.45 -2.32
CA VAL A 113 6.89 6.98 -1.80
C VAL A 113 6.73 7.37 -0.32
N ILE A 114 7.76 7.08 0.49
CA ILE A 114 7.77 7.44 1.91
C ILE A 114 7.68 8.96 2.08
N ALA A 115 8.38 9.74 1.26
CA ALA A 115 8.31 11.20 1.30
C ALA A 115 6.91 11.74 0.95
N ILE A 116 6.23 11.16 -0.05
CA ILE A 116 4.84 11.52 -0.40
C ILE A 116 3.89 11.20 0.75
N GLU A 117 3.99 10.02 1.36
CA GLU A 117 3.15 9.65 2.51
C GLU A 117 3.39 10.59 3.70
N LEU A 118 4.66 10.88 4.00
CA LEU A 118 5.03 11.82 5.06
C LEU A 118 4.49 13.23 4.76
N ALA A 119 4.61 13.70 3.53
CA ALA A 119 4.05 14.98 3.10
C ALA A 119 2.52 15.00 3.24
N ALA A 120 1.82 13.89 2.92
CA ALA A 120 0.37 13.78 3.10
C ALA A 120 -0.02 13.88 4.58
N PHE A 121 0.64 13.14 5.48
CA PHE A 121 0.40 13.24 6.92
C PHE A 121 0.71 14.64 7.48
N LEU A 122 1.82 15.25 7.05
CA LEU A 122 2.18 16.60 7.45
C LEU A 122 1.23 17.65 6.88
N THR A 123 0.61 17.40 5.73
CA THR A 123 -0.47 18.26 5.21
C THR A 123 -1.66 18.28 6.18
N LEU A 124 -2.03 17.14 6.77
CA LEU A 124 -3.09 17.09 7.81
C LEU A 124 -2.69 17.91 9.04
N ALA A 125 -1.43 17.80 9.46
CA ALA A 125 -0.89 18.57 10.58
C ALA A 125 -0.92 20.08 10.28
N VAL A 126 -0.51 20.49 9.08
CA VAL A 126 -0.59 21.89 8.62
C VAL A 126 -2.03 22.40 8.64
N LEU A 127 -2.99 21.63 8.10
CA LEU A 127 -4.41 22.00 8.15
C LEU A 127 -4.90 22.22 9.58
N SER A 128 -4.42 21.41 10.52
CA SER A 128 -4.77 21.52 11.95
C SER A 128 -4.12 22.74 12.61
N VAL A 129 -2.87 23.06 12.27
CA VAL A 129 -2.19 24.28 12.74
C VAL A 129 -2.92 25.52 12.22
N VAL A 130 -3.28 25.54 10.94
CA VAL A 130 -4.02 26.64 10.29
C VAL A 130 -5.39 26.85 10.94
N SER A 131 -6.06 25.77 11.35
CA SER A 131 -7.34 25.84 12.07
C SER A 131 -7.23 26.18 13.55
N GLY A 132 -6.03 26.48 14.05
CA GLY A 132 -5.78 26.80 15.46
C GLY A 132 -5.78 25.59 16.41
N ASN A 133 -5.52 24.38 15.91
CA ASN A 133 -5.43 23.13 16.68
C ASN A 133 -6.65 22.84 17.58
N SER A 134 -7.84 23.20 17.10
CA SER A 134 -9.09 22.98 17.82
C SER A 134 -9.49 21.49 17.84
N LEU A 135 -9.54 20.91 19.05
CA LEU A 135 -9.99 19.53 19.25
C LEU A 135 -11.45 19.33 18.80
N SER A 136 -12.33 20.29 19.10
CA SER A 136 -13.75 20.19 18.72
C SER A 136 -13.95 20.14 17.21
N GLN A 137 -13.12 20.84 16.43
CA GLN A 137 -13.16 20.75 14.97
C GLN A 137 -12.67 19.38 14.47
N ALA A 138 -11.60 18.85 15.09
CA ALA A 138 -11.08 17.52 14.75
C ALA A 138 -12.09 16.39 15.08
N GLU A 139 -12.83 16.50 16.20
CA GLU A 139 -13.87 15.54 16.57
C GLU A 139 -15.08 15.56 15.64
N ASN A 140 -15.31 16.68 14.95
CA ASN A 140 -16.34 16.80 13.92
C ASN A 140 -15.83 16.42 12.51
N GLY A 141 -14.59 15.92 12.38
CA GLY A 141 -14.01 15.55 11.09
C GLY A 141 -13.61 16.73 10.20
N TRP A 142 -13.28 17.88 10.79
CA TRP A 142 -12.83 19.05 10.02
C TRP A 142 -11.29 19.12 9.92
N TRP A 143 -10.80 19.86 8.92
CA TRP A 143 -9.38 20.10 8.67
C TRP A 143 -8.56 18.81 8.53
N GLY A 144 -7.51 18.63 9.33
CA GLY A 144 -6.68 17.43 9.32
C GLY A 144 -7.27 16.24 10.07
N GLY A 145 -8.52 16.35 10.58
CA GLY A 145 -9.14 15.36 11.44
C GLY A 145 -8.32 15.08 12.70
N ARG A 146 -8.59 13.94 13.34
CA ARG A 146 -7.85 13.52 14.55
C ARG A 146 -6.36 13.27 14.30
N VAL A 147 -5.99 12.78 13.11
CA VAL A 147 -4.59 12.49 12.77
C VAL A 147 -3.78 13.78 12.69
N GLY A 148 -4.25 14.75 11.92
CA GLY A 148 -3.60 16.05 11.79
C GLY A 148 -3.50 16.78 13.13
N TRP A 149 -4.60 16.79 13.89
CA TRP A 149 -4.63 17.40 15.22
C TRP A 149 -3.67 16.71 16.18
N GLY A 150 -3.61 15.38 16.19
CA GLY A 150 -2.69 14.63 17.03
C GLY A 150 -1.22 14.94 16.71
N LEU A 151 -0.87 14.97 15.43
CA LEU A 151 0.48 15.30 14.95
C LEU A 151 0.89 16.72 15.37
N SER A 152 0.03 17.72 15.12
CA SER A 152 0.34 19.11 15.44
C SER A 152 0.37 19.36 16.96
N MET A 153 -0.53 18.73 17.71
CA MET A 153 -0.61 18.86 19.17
C MET A 153 0.61 18.24 19.85
N LEU A 154 1.13 17.11 19.34
CA LEU A 154 2.37 16.52 19.85
C LEU A 154 3.53 17.52 19.77
N LEU A 155 3.72 18.17 18.61
CA LEU A 155 4.79 19.16 18.44
C LEU A 155 4.53 20.41 19.29
N ALA A 156 3.29 20.88 19.32
CA ALA A 156 2.90 22.04 20.14
C ALA A 156 3.12 21.80 21.64
N LYS A 157 2.97 20.55 22.12
CA LYS A 157 3.22 20.19 23.52
C LYS A 157 4.67 20.40 23.93
N TYR A 158 5.64 20.14 23.04
CA TYR A 158 7.07 20.27 23.35
C TYR A 158 7.64 21.64 23.00
N LEU A 159 7.19 22.26 21.91
CA LEU A 159 7.76 23.51 21.36
C LEU A 159 6.85 24.74 21.52
N GLY A 160 5.69 24.58 22.15
CA GLY A 160 4.64 25.61 22.19
C GLY A 160 3.89 25.71 20.85
N SER A 161 2.74 26.39 20.84
CA SER A 161 1.88 26.47 19.65
C SER A 161 2.59 27.07 18.43
N PHE A 162 3.35 28.16 18.64
CA PHE A 162 4.06 28.84 17.55
C PHE A 162 5.25 28.01 17.05
N GLY A 163 6.11 27.53 17.95
CA GLY A 163 7.28 26.73 17.60
C GLY A 163 6.90 25.39 16.97
N GLY A 164 5.88 24.72 17.52
CA GLY A 164 5.35 23.47 16.97
C GLY A 164 4.79 23.67 15.56
N GLY A 165 4.00 24.73 15.35
CA GLY A 165 3.49 25.08 14.02
C GLY A 165 4.62 25.33 13.02
N PHE A 166 5.62 26.13 13.39
CA PHE A 166 6.78 26.41 12.55
C PHE A 166 7.53 25.13 12.13
N VAL A 167 7.76 24.20 13.08
CA VAL A 167 8.41 22.93 12.77
C VAL A 167 7.54 22.05 11.87
N VAL A 168 6.22 21.99 12.08
CA VAL A 168 5.31 21.28 11.17
C VAL A 168 5.45 21.82 9.74
N PHE A 169 5.43 23.14 9.55
CA PHE A 169 5.60 23.77 8.24
C PHE A 169 6.96 23.47 7.60
N LEU A 170 8.04 23.52 8.39
CA LEU A 170 9.39 23.22 7.92
C LEU A 170 9.51 21.76 7.47
N LEU A 171 9.06 20.82 8.31
CA LEU A 171 9.07 19.38 7.96
C LEU A 171 8.19 19.10 6.75
N TRP A 172 7.04 19.77 6.65
CA TRP A 172 6.14 19.63 5.51
C TRP A 172 6.80 20.09 4.21
N GLY A 173 7.45 21.26 4.21
CA GLY A 173 8.20 21.76 3.07
C GLY A 173 9.32 20.81 2.64
N LEU A 174 10.11 20.31 3.60
CA LEU A 174 11.19 19.34 3.33
C LEU A 174 10.66 18.00 2.79
N ALA A 175 9.54 17.52 3.32
CA ALA A 175 8.88 16.32 2.82
C ALA A 175 8.39 16.51 1.37
N LEU A 176 7.85 17.68 1.04
CA LEU A 176 7.43 18.00 -0.34
C LEU A 176 8.62 18.08 -1.31
N THR A 177 9.71 18.76 -0.96
CA THR A 177 10.88 18.83 -1.84
C THR A 177 11.44 17.43 -2.10
N THR A 178 11.56 16.62 -1.06
CA THR A 178 12.00 15.22 -1.18
C THR A 178 11.03 14.37 -2.01
N ALA A 179 9.72 14.58 -1.84
CA ALA A 179 8.68 13.87 -2.58
C ALA A 179 8.69 14.19 -4.09
N PHE A 180 9.08 15.41 -4.46
CA PHE A 180 9.19 15.82 -5.87
C PHE A 180 10.60 15.68 -6.44
N GLY A 181 11.59 15.28 -5.62
CA GLY A 181 12.99 15.13 -6.03
C GLY A 181 13.68 16.46 -6.33
N LEU A 182 13.27 17.53 -5.63
CA LEU A 182 13.82 18.88 -5.73
C LEU A 182 14.93 19.12 -4.71
#